data_AF-A0A074WFK3-F1
#
_entry.id   AF-A0A074WFK3-F1
#
_cell.length_a   1.000
_cell.length_b   1.000
_cell.length_c   1.000
_cell.angle_alpha   90.00
_cell.angle_beta   90.00
_cell.angle_gamma   90.00
#
_symmetry.space_group_name_H-M   'P 1'
#
loop_
_entity.id
_entity.type
_entity.pdbx_description
1 polymer ?
#
loop_
_entity_poly.entity_id
_entity_poly.type
_entity_poly.pdbx_seq_one_letter_code
_entity_poly.pdbx_strand_id
1 'polypeptide(L)'
;RKGITKAACSSCQRRKSKCDGKRPACSSCVLKERSCEYSTRVGVSSQAAKRERLKSYATILGLVRDAGPEDCEKILQDLRTPKTLNEAIRIV
;
A
#
# COMPACT_ATOMS: atom_id res chain seq x y z
N ARG A 1 24.18 8.19 15.10
CA ARG A 1 23.82 8.14 13.66
C ARG A 1 22.30 8.02 13.53
N LYS A 2 21.59 8.99 12.93
CA LYS A 2 20.13 8.85 12.64
C LYS A 2 19.98 7.76 11.57
N GLY A 3 19.47 6.59 11.95
CA GLY A 3 19.30 5.44 11.06
C GLY A 3 18.36 5.72 9.88
N ILE A 4 18.52 4.94 8.81
CA ILE A 4 17.63 4.99 7.65
C ILE A 4 16.22 4.58 8.11
N THR A 5 15.22 5.42 7.88
CA THR A 5 13.83 5.07 8.18
C THR A 5 13.36 3.90 7.32
N LYS A 6 12.57 2.98 7.91
CA LYS A 6 11.98 1.83 7.18
C LYS A 6 11.05 2.28 6.04
N ALA A 7 10.41 3.44 6.19
CA ALA A 7 9.55 4.06 5.19
C ALA A 7 9.64 5.60 5.30
N ALA A 8 9.93 6.26 4.18
CA ALA A 8 9.80 7.72 4.08
C ALA A 8 8.34 8.09 3.74
N CYS A 9 7.87 9.25 4.17
CA CYS A 9 6.55 9.75 3.74
C CYS A 9 6.53 10.05 2.24
N SER A 10 5.33 10.10 1.64
CA SER A 10 5.10 10.34 0.21
C SER A 10 5.78 11.62 -0.30
N SER A 11 5.64 12.71 0.46
CA SER A 11 6.24 14.01 0.16
C SER A 11 7.77 13.96 0.12
N CYS A 12 8.40 13.26 1.08
CA CYS A 12 9.85 13.11 1.10
C CYS A 12 10.35 12.15 0.02
N GLN A 13 9.61 11.08 -0.30
CA GLN A 13 9.93 10.17 -1.40
C GLN A 13 9.92 10.91 -2.74
N ARG A 14 8.84 11.64 -3.06
CA ARG A 14 8.71 12.41 -4.31
C ARG A 14 9.83 13.42 -4.51
N ARG A 15 10.27 14.05 -3.41
CA ARG A 15 11.32 15.08 -3.41
C ARG A 15 12.73 14.53 -3.15
N LYS A 16 12.88 13.20 -3.02
CA LYS A 16 14.15 12.53 -2.68
C LYS A 16 14.88 13.13 -1.47
N SER A 17 14.11 13.65 -0.52
CA SER A 17 14.64 14.34 0.68
C SER A 17 14.73 13.39 1.87
N LYS A 18 15.62 13.68 2.82
CA LYS A 18 15.74 12.89 4.05
C LYS A 18 14.45 12.93 4.85
N CYS A 19 13.92 11.75 5.17
CA CYS A 19 12.77 11.56 6.05
C CYS A 19 13.23 10.89 7.34
N ASP A 20 12.78 11.40 8.49
CA ASP A 20 13.09 10.83 9.80
C ASP A 20 12.04 9.80 10.28
N GLY A 21 10.98 9.58 9.51
CA GLY A 21 10.00 8.52 9.78
C GLY A 21 9.02 8.82 10.92
N LYS A 22 9.08 10.00 11.55
CA LYS A 22 8.16 10.38 12.63
C LYS A 22 6.71 10.45 12.13
N ARG A 23 5.78 10.13 13.04
CA ARG A 23 4.34 10.17 12.81
C ARG A 23 3.67 10.99 13.92
N PRO A 24 2.57 11.71 13.64
CA PRO A 24 1.78 11.71 12.40
C PRO A 24 2.47 12.41 11.21
N ALA A 25 3.40 13.34 11.46
CA ALA A 25 4.17 14.02 10.43
C ALA A 25 5.69 13.96 10.69
N CYS A 26 6.48 13.87 9.62
CA CYS A 26 7.94 13.85 9.69
C CYS A 26 8.50 15.26 9.90
N SER A 27 9.65 15.41 10.56
CA SER A 27 10.16 16.76 10.93
C SER A 27 10.40 17.64 9.69
N SER A 28 10.83 17.04 8.57
CA SER A 28 11.04 17.76 7.29
C SER A 28 9.76 18.31 6.69
N CYS A 29 8.62 17.61 6.86
CA CYS A 29 7.33 18.10 6.37
C CYS A 29 6.73 19.13 7.32
N VAL A 30 6.90 18.98 8.63
CA VAL A 30 6.45 19.98 9.62
C VAL A 30 7.18 21.31 9.39
N LEU A 31 8.52 21.28 9.32
CA LEU A 31 9.33 22.49 9.13
C LEU A 31 9.08 23.22 7.80
N LYS A 32 8.57 22.50 6.79
CA LYS A 32 8.33 23.06 5.45
C LYS A 32 6.84 23.23 5.16
N GLU A 33 5.98 23.02 6.17
CA GLU A 33 4.53 23.13 6.10
C GLU A 33 3.92 22.36 4.92
N ARG A 34 4.29 21.08 4.80
CA ARG A 34 3.83 20.20 3.71
C ARG A 34 2.88 19.14 4.21
N SER A 35 1.95 18.73 3.35
CA SER A 35 1.22 17.47 3.55
C SER A 35 2.23 16.33 3.78
N CYS A 36 2.00 15.58 4.85
CA CYS A 36 2.82 14.45 5.25
C CYS A 36 1.95 13.21 5.36
N GLU A 37 2.02 12.36 4.35
CA GLU A 37 1.22 11.15 4.29
C GLU A 37 2.13 9.93 4.14
N TYR A 38 1.78 8.86 4.85
CA TYR A 38 2.47 7.59 4.78
C TYR A 38 1.55 6.55 4.13
N SER A 39 1.98 5.96 3.03
CA SER A 39 1.28 4.86 2.36
C SER A 39 1.44 3.50 3.05
N THR A 40 2.24 3.45 4.13
CA THR A 40 2.49 2.24 4.91
C THR A 40 2.09 2.43 6.36
N ARG A 41 1.78 1.31 7.03
CA ARG A 41 1.58 1.27 8.48
C ARG A 41 2.90 1.45 9.23
N VAL A 42 2.82 1.77 10.52
CA VAL A 42 3.98 1.86 11.41
C VAL A 42 4.73 0.52 11.41
N GLY A 43 6.06 0.55 11.39
CA GLY A 43 6.90 -0.65 11.40
C GLY A 43 7.03 -1.38 10.06
N VAL A 44 6.13 -1.13 9.10
CA VAL A 44 6.16 -1.73 7.77
C VAL A 44 7.05 -0.92 6.83
N SER A 45 8.06 -1.56 6.25
CA SER A 45 8.91 -0.92 5.24
C SER A 45 8.16 -0.74 3.92
N SER A 46 8.56 0.26 3.12
CA SER A 46 7.96 0.46 1.79
C SER A 46 8.08 -0.78 0.90
N GLN A 47 9.18 -1.52 1.02
CA GLN A 47 9.41 -2.76 0.29
C GLN A 47 8.47 -3.88 0.75
N ALA A 48 8.29 -4.05 2.06
CA ALA A 48 7.37 -5.06 2.61
C ALA A 48 5.92 -4.78 2.19
N ALA A 49 5.47 -3.52 2.27
CA ALA A 49 4.14 -3.14 1.82
C ALA A 49 3.93 -3.37 0.32
N LYS A 50 4.94 -3.10 -0.52
CA LYS A 50 4.89 -3.35 -1.96
C LYS A 50 4.78 -4.86 -2.26
N ARG A 51 5.56 -5.69 -1.57
CA ARG A 51 5.51 -7.15 -1.72
C ARG A 51 4.15 -7.71 -1.33
N GLU A 52 3.59 -7.26 -0.21
CA GLU A 52 2.27 -7.70 0.23
C GLU A 52 1.19 -7.36 -0.81
N ARG A 53 1.20 -6.12 -1.33
CA ARG A 53 0.24 -5.71 -2.36
C ARG A 53 0.38 -6.56 -3.64
N LEU A 54 1.61 -6.85 -4.08
CA LEU A 54 1.84 -7.70 -5.24
C LEU A 54 1.35 -9.14 -5.02
N LYS A 55 1.50 -9.66 -3.80
CA LYS A 55 0.97 -10.97 -3.43
C LYS A 55 -0.56 -10.99 -3.53
N SER A 56 -1.24 -9.98 -3.01
CA SER A 56 -2.69 -9.81 -3.14
C SER A 56 -3.14 -9.81 -4.61
N TYR A 57 -2.46 -9.05 -5.48
CA TYR A 57 -2.76 -9.06 -6.92
C TYR A 57 -2.55 -10.43 -7.55
N ALA A 58 -1.44 -11.11 -7.24
CA ALA A 58 -1.15 -12.44 -7.78
C ALA A 58 -2.22 -13.46 -7.38
N THR A 59 -2.70 -13.41 -6.14
CA THR A 59 -3.80 -14.27 -5.66
C THR A 59 -5.08 -14.03 -6.46
N ILE A 60 -5.49 -12.77 -6.64
CA ILE A 60 -6.71 -12.43 -7.41
C ILE A 60 -6.59 -12.90 -8.86
N LEU A 61 -5.43 -12.68 -9.50
CA LEU A 61 -5.20 -13.14 -10.87
C LEU A 61 -5.25 -14.66 -10.99
N GLY A 62 -4.76 -15.39 -9.98
CA GLY A 62 -4.91 -16.84 -9.90
C GLY A 62 -6.37 -17.26 -9.82
N LEU A 63 -7.15 -16.65 -8.91
CA LEU A 63 -8.57 -16.93 -8.76
C LEU A 63 -9.36 -16.70 -10.05
N VAL A 64 -9.11 -15.58 -10.75
CA VAL A 64 -9.78 -15.27 -12.02
C VAL A 64 -9.41 -16.29 -13.12
N ARG A 65 -8.16 -16.75 -13.14
CA ARG A 65 -7.70 -17.71 -14.15
C ARG A 65 -8.23 -19.12 -13.92
N ASP A 66 -8.39 -19.51 -12.66
CA ASP A 66 -8.77 -20.87 -12.28
C ASP A 66 -10.30 -21.02 -12.10
N ALA A 67 -11.05 -19.91 -12.03
CA ALA A 67 -12.51 -19.90 -11.89
C ALA A 67 -13.25 -20.27 -13.18
N GLY A 68 -14.42 -20.90 -13.02
CA GLY A 68 -15.38 -21.08 -14.10
C GLY A 68 -16.02 -19.76 -14.55
N PRO A 69 -16.72 -19.73 -15.70
CA PRO A 69 -17.25 -18.50 -16.29
C PRO A 69 -18.22 -17.73 -15.37
N GLU A 70 -19.08 -18.42 -14.61
CA GLU A 70 -20.00 -17.78 -13.67
C GLU A 70 -19.27 -17.14 -12.47
N ASP A 71 -18.25 -17.81 -11.93
CA ASP A 71 -17.52 -17.31 -10.78
C ASP A 71 -16.53 -16.21 -11.17
N CYS A 72 -15.97 -16.28 -12.38
CA CYS A 72 -15.15 -15.21 -12.95
C CYS A 72 -15.94 -13.90 -13.04
N GLU A 73 -17.18 -13.93 -13.51
CA GLU A 73 -18.04 -12.74 -13.58
C GLU A 73 -18.31 -12.16 -12.19
N LYS A 74 -18.60 -13.01 -11.18
CA LYS A 74 -18.79 -12.56 -9.79
C LYS A 74 -17.53 -11.89 -9.24
N ILE A 75 -16.36 -12.51 -9.46
CA ILE A 75 -15.06 -11.95 -9.02
C ILE A 75 -14.81 -10.59 -9.67
N LEU A 76 -15.09 -10.43 -10.97
CA LEU A 76 -14.92 -9.17 -11.67
C LEU A 76 -15.89 -8.08 -11.20
N GLN A 77 -17.14 -8.45 -10.88
CA GLN A 77 -18.11 -7.52 -10.28
C GLN A 77 -17.64 -7.04 -8.91
N ASP A 78 -17.17 -7.95 -8.05
CA ASP A 78 -16.64 -7.60 -6.73
C ASP A 78 -15.41 -6.68 -6.83
N LEU A 79 -14.50 -6.93 -7.77
CA LEU A 79 -13.32 -6.08 -8.02
C LEU A 79 -13.67 -4.68 -8.53
N ARG A 80 -14.83 -4.51 -9.19
CA ARG A 80 -15.34 -3.20 -9.63
C ARG A 80 -16.01 -2.42 -8.50
N THR A 81 -16.47 -3.09 -7.43
CA THR A 81 -17.02 -2.38 -6.27
C THR A 81 -15.91 -1.64 -5.50
N PRO A 82 -16.19 -0.48 -4.89
CA PRO A 82 -15.21 0.27 -4.10
C PRO A 82 -14.95 -0.42 -2.76
N LYS A 83 -14.25 -1.56 -2.79
CA LYS A 83 -13.68 -2.26 -1.64
C LYS A 83 -12.16 -2.30 -1.82
N THR A 84 -11.41 -2.26 -0.73
CA THR A 84 -9.96 -2.41 -0.86
C THR A 84 -9.63 -3.83 -1.35
N LEU A 85 -8.54 -4.01 -2.10
CA LEU A 85 -8.15 -5.34 -2.61
C LEU A 85 -7.96 -6.38 -1.50
N ASN A 86 -7.57 -5.94 -0.31
CA ASN A 86 -7.47 -6.83 0.87
C ASN A 86 -8.84 -7.23 1.44
N GLU A 87 -9.88 -6.43 1.23
CA GLU A 87 -11.25 -6.79 1.57
C GLU A 87 -11.88 -7.69 0.51
N ALA A 88 -11.53 -7.49 -0.77
CA ALA A 88 -11.97 -8.37 -1.86
C ALA A 88 -11.47 -9.82 -1.70
N ILE A 89 -10.29 -10.03 -1.09
CA ILE A 89 -9.70 -11.36 -0.86
C ILE A 89 -10.46 -12.18 0.22
N ARG A 90 -11.33 -11.56 1.04
CA ARG A 90 -12.01 -12.25 2.17
C ARG A 90 -13.29 -13.01 1.81
N ILE A 91 -13.69 -13.05 0.54
CA ILE A 91 -15.00 -13.55 0.12
C ILE A 91 -14.97 -15.01 -0.38
N VAL A 92 -13.83 -15.68 -0.34
CA VAL A 92 -13.72 -17.12 -0.68
C VAL A 92 -13.29 -17.92 0.54
#